data_AF-A0A8D8TM77-F1
#
_entry.id   AF-A0A8D8TM77-F1
#
_cell.length_a   1.000
_cell.length_b   1.000
_cell.length_c   1.000
_cell.angle_alpha   90.00
_cell.angle_beta   90.00
_cell.angle_gamma   90.00
#
_symmetry.space_group_name_H-M   'P 1'
#
loop_
_entity.id
_entity.type
_entity.pdbx_description
1 polymer ?
#
loop_
_entity_poly.entity_id
_entity_poly.type
_entity_poly.pdbx_seq_one_letter_code
_entity_poly.pdbx_strand_id
1 'polypeptide(L)'
;METTLLSRIADIHQSISNPRNIVSKDCLLDTLMALYTDCEKGTSKSTAVKQFLDKYKNTVEDIRKKNVSAADFDIKRFIQQGNFGDIYLVKEKQSHNTFVMKKVLREKMSNTVERDIMVKSSCPCIV
;
A
#
# COMPACT_ATOMS: atom_id res chain seq x y z
N MET A 1 -22.47 -7.76 -30.17
CA MET A 1 -21.80 -6.47 -30.45
C MET A 1 -20.31 -6.72 -30.22
N GLU A 2 -19.52 -6.85 -31.29
CA GLU A 2 -18.08 -7.12 -31.14
C GLU A 2 -17.40 -5.92 -30.47
N THR A 3 -16.80 -6.15 -29.31
CA THR A 3 -16.00 -5.13 -28.64
C THR A 3 -14.69 -4.93 -29.41
N THR A 4 -14.49 -3.74 -29.95
CA THR A 4 -13.28 -3.40 -30.71
C THR A 4 -12.04 -3.46 -29.81
N LEU A 5 -10.87 -3.71 -30.39
CA LEU A 5 -9.60 -3.71 -29.64
C LEU A 5 -9.41 -2.43 -28.81
N LEU A 6 -9.84 -1.29 -29.35
CA LEU A 6 -9.75 0.01 -28.71
C LEU A 6 -10.61 0.09 -27.44
N SER A 7 -11.83 -0.47 -27.46
CA SER A 7 -12.67 -0.46 -26.26
C SER A 7 -12.04 -1.28 -25.15
N ARG A 8 -11.48 -2.46 -25.47
CA ARG A 8 -10.82 -3.34 -24.49
C ARG A 8 -9.61 -2.68 -23.83
N ILE A 9 -8.80 -1.96 -24.60
CA ILE A 9 -7.64 -1.23 -24.07
C ILE A 9 -8.11 -0.08 -23.16
N ALA A 10 -9.13 0.66 -23.58
CA ALA A 10 -9.70 1.74 -22.79
C ALA A 10 -10.26 1.22 -21.45
N ASP A 11 -10.94 0.07 -21.46
CA ASP A 11 -11.50 -0.56 -20.24
C ASP A 11 -10.41 -0.94 -19.23
N ILE A 12 -9.28 -1.51 -19.71
CA ILE A 12 -8.13 -1.83 -18.86
C ILE A 12 -7.51 -0.55 -18.30
N HIS A 13 -7.29 0.47 -19.14
CA HIS A 13 -6.73 1.75 -18.70
C HIS A 13 -7.61 2.43 -17.65
N GLN A 14 -8.94 2.40 -17.83
CA GLN A 14 -9.90 2.93 -16.88
C GLN A 14 -9.86 2.15 -15.56
N SER A 15 -9.72 0.83 -15.63
CA SER A 15 -9.63 -0.03 -14.45
C SER A 15 -8.37 0.27 -13.63
N ILE A 16 -7.22 0.40 -14.27
CA ILE A 16 -5.93 0.69 -13.62
C ILE A 16 -5.89 2.12 -13.08
N SER A 17 -6.51 3.08 -13.77
CA SER A 17 -6.51 4.49 -13.38
C SER A 17 -7.47 4.81 -12.25
N ASN A 18 -8.48 3.97 -12.02
CA ASN A 18 -9.46 4.17 -10.95
C ASN A 18 -8.86 3.73 -9.59
N PRO A 19 -8.62 4.65 -8.63
CA PRO A 19 -8.01 4.30 -7.34
C PRO A 19 -8.91 3.42 -6.45
N ARG A 20 -10.21 3.31 -6.77
CA ARG A 20 -11.15 2.44 -6.04
C ARG A 20 -11.18 1.01 -6.59
N ASN A 21 -10.47 0.73 -7.67
CA ASN A 21 -10.40 -0.60 -8.26
C ASN A 21 -9.29 -1.44 -7.60
N ILE A 22 -9.52 -2.74 -7.46
CA ILE A 22 -8.55 -3.71 -6.94
C ILE A 22 -7.29 -3.83 -7.82
N VAL A 23 -7.40 -3.49 -9.10
CA VAL A 23 -6.26 -3.43 -10.04
C VAL A 23 -5.75 -2.00 -10.26
N SER A 24 -6.00 -1.09 -9.32
CA SER A 24 -5.44 0.26 -9.39
C SER A 24 -3.91 0.23 -9.39
N LYS A 25 -3.29 1.33 -9.86
CA LYS A 25 -1.83 1.48 -9.88
C LYS A 25 -1.18 1.14 -8.52
N ASP A 26 -1.75 1.65 -7.44
CA ASP A 26 -1.23 1.44 -6.09
C ASP A 26 -1.37 -0.02 -5.66
N CYS A 27 -2.52 -0.65 -5.92
CA CYS A 27 -2.73 -2.07 -5.61
C CYS A 27 -1.79 -3.00 -6.42
N LEU A 28 -1.49 -2.67 -7.67
CA LEU A 28 -0.53 -3.42 -8.49
C LEU A 28 0.90 -3.29 -7.95
N LEU A 29 1.30 -2.10 -7.51
CA LEU A 29 2.58 -1.87 -6.85
C LEU A 29 2.66 -2.62 -5.52
N ASP A 30 1.62 -2.56 -4.69
CA ASP A 30 1.55 -3.30 -3.43
C ASP A 30 1.65 -4.82 -3.65
N THR A 31 1.00 -5.33 -4.70
CA THR A 31 1.07 -6.76 -5.07
C THR A 31 2.48 -7.16 -5.49
N LEU A 32 3.15 -6.35 -6.32
CA LEU A 32 4.55 -6.57 -6.70
C LEU A 32 5.46 -6.58 -5.46
N MET A 33 5.28 -5.62 -4.56
CA MET A 33 6.05 -5.47 -3.32
C MET A 33 5.85 -6.65 -2.37
N ALA A 34 4.60 -7.10 -2.20
CA ALA A 34 4.27 -8.26 -1.38
C ALA A 34 4.89 -9.54 -1.96
N LEU A 35 4.70 -9.78 -3.26
CA LEU A 35 5.26 -10.94 -3.95
C LEU A 35 6.79 -10.99 -3.85
N TYR A 36 7.45 -9.85 -4.11
CA TYR A 36 8.90 -9.77 -3.98
C TYR A 36 9.36 -10.07 -2.55
N THR A 37 8.69 -9.49 -1.55
CA THR A 37 9.03 -9.70 -0.14
C THR A 37 8.87 -11.16 0.28
N ASP A 38 7.82 -11.83 -0.20
CA ASP A 38 7.58 -13.24 0.12
C ASP A 38 8.56 -14.16 -0.64
N CYS A 39 8.92 -13.83 -1.88
CA CYS A 39 9.98 -14.53 -2.63
C CYS A 39 11.37 -14.35 -2.01
N GLU A 40 11.68 -13.16 -1.50
CA GLU A 40 12.96 -12.82 -0.85
C GLU A 40 13.15 -13.58 0.47
N LYS A 41 12.06 -13.80 1.22
CA LYS A 41 12.06 -14.57 2.47
C LYS A 41 11.95 -16.08 2.26
N GLY A 42 11.40 -16.49 1.11
CA GLY A 42 11.21 -17.90 0.79
C GLY A 42 12.54 -18.63 0.64
N THR A 43 12.60 -19.87 1.13
CA THR A 43 13.76 -20.77 0.94
C THR A 43 13.83 -21.37 -0.48
N SER A 44 12.93 -20.97 -1.37
CA SER A 44 12.81 -21.52 -2.73
C SER A 44 14.03 -21.24 -3.57
N LYS A 45 14.66 -22.30 -4.07
CA LYS A 45 15.85 -22.23 -4.94
C LYS A 45 15.51 -22.30 -6.43
N SER A 46 14.23 -22.17 -6.82
CA SER A 46 13.86 -22.28 -8.23
C SER A 46 14.52 -21.18 -9.05
N THR A 47 15.02 -21.53 -10.24
CA THR A 47 15.71 -20.59 -11.13
C THR A 47 14.81 -19.41 -11.50
N ALA A 48 13.50 -19.67 -11.67
CA ALA A 48 12.52 -18.64 -11.97
C ALA A 48 12.39 -17.58 -10.87
N VAL A 49 12.37 -17.99 -9.59
CA VAL A 49 12.27 -17.05 -8.46
C VAL A 49 13.55 -16.20 -8.36
N LYS A 50 14.72 -16.80 -8.55
CA LYS A 50 15.99 -16.05 -8.56
C LYS A 50 16.02 -15.01 -9.68
N GLN A 51 15.67 -15.40 -10.90
CA GLN A 51 15.59 -14.49 -12.05
C GLN A 51 14.59 -13.35 -11.81
N PHE A 52 13.45 -13.65 -11.18
CA PHE A 52 12.48 -12.63 -10.79
C PHE A 52 13.07 -11.63 -9.78
N LEU A 53 13.70 -12.12 -8.70
CA LEU A 53 14.33 -11.26 -7.70
C LEU A 53 15.40 -10.37 -8.32
N ASP A 54 16.30 -10.94 -9.12
CA ASP A 54 17.38 -10.19 -9.78
C ASP A 54 16.84 -9.13 -10.74
N LYS A 55 15.79 -9.45 -11.50
CA LYS A 55 15.17 -8.53 -12.45
C LYS A 55 14.53 -7.32 -11.77
N TYR A 56 13.84 -7.52 -10.64
CA TYR A 56 13.04 -6.47 -10.00
C TYR A 56 13.74 -5.79 -8.82
N LYS A 57 14.92 -6.26 -8.41
CA LYS A 57 15.67 -5.73 -7.25
C LYS A 57 15.76 -4.21 -7.22
N ASN A 58 16.36 -3.61 -8.26
CA ASN A 58 16.58 -2.16 -8.32
C ASN A 58 15.24 -1.39 -8.31
N THR A 59 14.26 -1.88 -9.06
CA THR A 59 12.93 -1.26 -9.13
C THR A 59 12.22 -1.30 -7.77
N VAL A 60 12.28 -2.42 -7.07
CA VAL A 60 11.70 -2.59 -5.74
C VAL A 60 12.42 -1.72 -4.70
N GLU A 61 13.75 -1.64 -4.75
CA GLU A 61 14.51 -0.75 -3.88
C GLU A 61 14.15 0.73 -4.11
N ASP A 62 13.98 1.16 -5.36
CA ASP A 62 13.57 2.52 -5.68
C ASP A 62 12.14 2.82 -5.21
N ILE A 63 11.21 1.87 -5.38
CA ILE A 63 9.84 2.00 -4.87
C ILE A 63 9.85 2.07 -3.35
N ARG A 64 10.61 1.20 -2.65
CA ARG A 64 10.75 1.22 -1.18
C ARG A 64 11.24 2.57 -0.66
N LYS A 65 12.16 3.22 -1.37
CA LYS A 65 12.70 4.55 -1.01
C LYS A 65 11.71 5.70 -1.25
N LYS A 66 10.87 5.58 -2.28
CA LYS A 66 9.90 6.64 -2.66
C LYS A 66 8.57 6.53 -1.91
N ASN A 67 8.22 5.34 -1.45
CA ASN A 67 7.00 5.13 -0.68
C ASN A 67 7.09 5.80 0.69
N VAL A 68 5.95 6.31 1.15
CA VAL A 68 5.78 6.81 2.52
C VAL A 68 6.16 5.73 3.53
N SER A 69 6.98 6.11 4.49
CA SER A 69 7.48 5.25 5.55
C SER A 69 7.28 5.87 6.93
N ALA A 70 7.35 5.06 7.98
CA ALA A 70 7.34 5.58 9.35
C ALA A 70 8.54 6.50 9.64
N ALA A 71 9.62 6.41 8.86
CA ALA A 71 10.80 7.25 9.01
C ALA A 71 10.56 8.71 8.56
N ASP A 72 9.49 8.98 7.82
CA ASP A 72 9.12 10.33 7.38
C ASP A 72 8.39 11.13 8.46
N PHE A 73 8.10 10.50 9.61
CA PHE A 73 7.34 11.08 10.71
C PHE A 73 8.12 11.06 12.03
N ASP A 74 7.97 12.13 12.80
CA ASP A 74 8.37 12.18 14.20
C ASP A 74 7.22 11.75 15.09
N ILE A 75 7.41 10.74 15.93
CA ILE A 75 6.45 10.39 16.97
C ILE A 75 6.53 11.45 18.07
N LYS A 76 5.44 12.19 18.26
CA LYS A 76 5.35 13.23 19.30
C LYS A 76 4.83 12.66 20.61
N ARG A 77 3.80 11.82 20.55
CA ARG A 77 3.15 11.28 21.74
C ARG A 77 2.40 9.99 21.43
N PHE A 78 2.45 9.03 22.37
CA PHE A 78 1.51 7.91 22.39
C PHE A 78 0.14 8.37 22.90
N ILE A 79 -0.92 8.08 22.15
CA ILE A 79 -2.29 8.47 22.49
C ILE A 79 -2.98 7.33 23.24
N GLN A 80 -3.09 6.17 22.58
CA GLN A 80 -3.88 5.06 23.10
C GLN A 80 -3.49 3.75 22.41
N GLN A 81 -3.66 2.63 23.12
CA GLN A 81 -3.69 1.30 22.53
C GLN A 81 -5.13 0.93 22.13
N GLY A 82 -5.37 0.75 20.84
CA GLY A 82 -6.65 0.27 20.31
C GLY A 82 -6.65 -1.26 20.13
N ASN A 83 -7.82 -1.83 19.84
CA ASN A 83 -7.97 -3.28 19.65
C ASN A 83 -7.04 -3.86 18.55
N PHE A 84 -6.80 -3.06 17.50
CA PHE A 84 -6.05 -3.47 16.32
C PHE A 84 -4.62 -2.91 16.27
N GLY A 85 -4.22 -2.11 17.25
CA GLY A 85 -2.90 -1.49 17.22
C GLY A 85 -2.81 -0.22 18.05
N ASP A 86 -1.59 0.30 18.13
CA ASP A 86 -1.26 1.49 18.91
C ASP A 86 -1.46 2.76 18.08
N ILE A 87 -1.95 3.81 18.72
CA ILE A 87 -2.29 5.09 18.11
C ILE A 87 -1.32 6.16 18.64
N TYR A 88 -0.69 6.89 17.72
CA TYR A 88 0.31 7.90 18.01
C TYR A 88 -0.04 9.24 17.37
N LEU A 89 0.28 10.33 18.07
CA LEU A 89 0.37 11.65 17.46
C LEU A 89 1.73 11.77 16.79
N VAL A 90 1.73 12.05 15.49
CA VAL A 90 2.94 12.17 14.69
C VAL A 90 3.00 13.51 13.96
N LYS A 91 4.21 13.98 13.66
CA LYS A 91 4.44 15.16 12.82
C LYS A 91 5.24 14.74 11.61
N GLU A 92 4.75 15.04 10.41
CA GLU A 92 5.50 14.83 9.18
C GLU A 92 6.72 15.75 9.15
N LYS A 93 7.89 15.19 8.80
CA LYS A 93 9.17 15.92 8.87
C LYS A 93 9.26 17.07 7.88
N GLN A 94 8.75 16.89 6.65
CA GLN A 94 8.88 17.88 5.58
C GLN A 94 7.79 18.95 5.64
N SER A 95 6.51 18.56 5.64
CA SER A 95 5.40 19.51 5.64
C SER A 95 5.13 20.14 7.01
N HIS A 96 5.67 19.53 8.08
CA HIS A 96 5.35 19.87 9.47
C HIS A 96 3.88 19.69 9.87
N ASN A 97 3.07 19.02 9.05
CA ASN A 97 1.70 18.69 9.38
C ASN A 97 1.63 17.63 10.50
N THR A 98 0.62 17.75 11.36
CA THR A 98 0.41 16.84 12.49
C THR A 98 -0.74 15.90 12.17
N PHE A 99 -0.52 14.61 12.39
CA PHE A 99 -1.47 13.54 12.09
C PHE A 99 -1.60 12.56 13.26
N VAL A 100 -2.64 11.74 13.21
CA VAL A 100 -2.79 10.57 14.08
C VAL A 100 -2.43 9.33 13.27
N MET A 101 -1.40 8.61 13.68
CA MET A 101 -0.94 7.37 13.04
C MET A 101 -1.38 6.16 13.87
N LYS A 102 -2.14 5.26 13.24
CA LYS A 102 -2.49 3.95 13.81
C LYS A 102 -1.52 2.89 13.28
N LYS A 103 -0.77 2.25 14.18
CA LYS A 103 0.16 1.18 13.87
C LYS A 103 -0.50 -0.17 14.08
N VAL A 104 -0.87 -0.85 12.99
CA VAL A 104 -1.51 -2.16 13.00
C VAL A 104 -0.46 -3.26 12.77
N LEU A 105 -0.55 -4.36 13.52
CA LEU A 105 0.31 -5.54 13.32
C LEU A 105 -0.12 -6.28 12.05
N ARG A 106 0.83 -6.76 11.24
CA ARG A 106 0.55 -7.48 9.97
C ARG A 106 -0.41 -8.66 10.17
N GLU A 107 -0.32 -9.37 11.29
CA GLU A 107 -1.18 -10.50 11.63
C GLU A 107 -2.63 -10.10 11.94
N LYS A 108 -2.85 -8.83 12.33
CA LYS A 108 -4.17 -8.27 12.65
C LYS A 108 -4.77 -7.45 11.49
N MET A 109 -4.14 -7.46 10.32
CA MET A 109 -4.47 -6.64 9.14
C MET A 109 -5.71 -7.11 8.35
N SER A 110 -6.58 -7.95 8.94
CA SER A 110 -7.79 -8.45 8.26
C SER A 110 -8.83 -7.34 7.93
N ASN A 111 -8.68 -6.15 8.54
CA ASN A 111 -9.70 -5.11 8.52
C ASN A 111 -9.54 -4.11 7.35
N THR A 112 -9.60 -4.60 6.11
CA THR A 112 -9.66 -3.73 4.91
C THR A 112 -10.85 -2.77 4.94
N VAL A 113 -11.92 -3.13 5.66
CA VAL A 113 -13.14 -2.34 5.87
C VAL A 113 -12.85 -0.98 6.51
N GLU A 114 -11.97 -0.92 7.52
CA GLU A 114 -11.70 0.34 8.24
C GLU A 114 -11.07 1.36 7.29
N ARG A 115 -10.05 0.95 6.52
CA ARG A 115 -9.39 1.77 5.50
C ARG A 115 -10.40 2.24 4.46
N ASP A 116 -11.23 1.33 3.95
CA ASP A 116 -12.20 1.65 2.91
C ASP A 116 -13.23 2.68 3.36
N ILE A 117 -13.70 2.62 4.62
CA ILE A 117 -14.61 3.62 5.18
C ILE A 117 -13.95 4.99 5.25
N MET A 118 -12.74 5.09 5.82
CA MET A 118 -12.04 6.37 5.95
C MET A 118 -11.71 7.00 4.57
N VAL A 119 -11.30 6.18 3.60
CA VAL A 119 -10.88 6.67 2.27
C VAL A 119 -12.08 7.01 1.38
N LYS A 120 -13.17 6.23 1.44
CA LYS A 120 -14.32 6.39 0.53
C LYS A 120 -15.40 7.29 1.09
N SER A 121 -15.42 7.54 2.40
CA SER A 121 -16.40 8.42 3.01
C SER A 121 -16.14 9.88 2.65
N SER A 122 -17.21 10.59 2.30
CA SER A 122 -17.24 12.06 2.21
C SER A 122 -17.96 12.71 3.39
N CYS A 123 -18.33 11.90 4.41
CA CYS A 123 -19.06 12.37 5.58
C CYS A 123 -18.10 13.08 6.55
N PRO A 124 -18.38 14.32 6.99
CA PRO A 124 -17.51 15.06 7.91
C PRO A 124 -17.37 14.40 9.29
N CYS A 125 -18.26 13.46 9.63
CA CYS A 125 -18.20 12.71 10.89
C CYS A 125 -17.27 11.49 10.83
N ILE A 126 -16.78 11.14 9.64
CA ILE A 126 -15.86 10.03 9.44
C ILE A 126 -14.47 10.63 9.22
N VAL A 127 -13.56 10.30 10.14
CA VAL A 127 -12.14 10.68 10.10
C VAL A 127 -11.36 9.68 9.27
#